data_AF-A0A812ZCS9-F1
#
_entry.id   AF-A0A812ZCS9-F1
#
_cell.length_a   1.000
_cell.length_b   1.000
_cell.length_c   1.000
_cell.angle_alpha   90.00
_cell.angle_beta   90.00
_cell.angle_gamma   90.00
#
_symmetry.space_group_name_H-M   'P 1'
#
loop_
_entity.id
_entity.type
_entity.pdbx_description
1 polymer ?
#
loop_
_entity_poly.entity_id
_entity_poly.type
_entity_poly.pdbx_seq_one_letter_code
_entity_poly.pdbx_strand_id
1 'polypeptide(L)'
;MLEHFACRAEEAGLAWRAEDGDGFLHLVHEAIHVAIFLEEVTARALRDYFFASKVFHYLFQTQHERLMASFDQEYQGKRRDFAQLKWQGVMRGLEDLLLQHHVQAPYTKAEGKMMMTWLRLNIAEAARMDLANGAWPNVVVALSLMADIDMPPSRSESGTIFPVGKAWADAYIAWNSAYVLSLGEISLLAMTKLFIPSVSCTSSSVNAEDFVVSRVFSLALTIVARSSRDCPGRVPVNIVSTSLMEEWGLSNMQTLPLPHPAEEDLEEMLYGLCLNVCARHQYLLGRLSNENFRALMVYLAWITVLITGWGLEAIVGQHLLKVLTKDRAHDMWRLAQFLFPLLATVALNTAARRDWICMLPLLMANWKFGFPETANYLHQSRCRAKSLHKRFSSKELLELLAAWSNCCGLLLHHGAASLVITGLAAGLYPLTREIQSCIMPLILQHWLCLLRYVHVRIYSFLELILEAAFEASVFESYASLYQFDFSVRLAASGMIFAHWLYMAAAILDLIMPRGPRVKVDVKEPPDVIRV
;
A
#
# COMPACT_ATOMS: atom_id res chain seq x y z
N MET A 1 -24.31 -39.79 3.54
CA MET A 1 -25.43 -39.81 2.56
C MET A 1 -25.08 -39.03 1.31
N LEU A 2 -24.78 -37.72 1.40
CA LEU A 2 -24.23 -36.92 0.29
C LEU A 2 -23.06 -37.59 -0.42
N GLU A 3 -22.03 -37.99 0.34
CA GLU A 3 -20.85 -38.67 -0.20
C GLU A 3 -21.21 -39.99 -0.91
N HIS A 4 -22.18 -40.73 -0.38
CA HIS A 4 -22.64 -42.00 -0.94
C HIS A 4 -23.45 -41.82 -2.24
N PHE A 5 -24.29 -40.78 -2.32
CA PHE A 5 -25.00 -40.42 -3.55
C PHE A 5 -24.04 -39.91 -4.62
N ALA A 6 -23.13 -39.00 -4.26
CA ALA A 6 -22.10 -38.50 -5.17
C ALA A 6 -21.30 -39.68 -5.77
N CYS A 7 -21.00 -40.67 -4.94
CA CYS A 7 -20.25 -41.83 -5.36
C CYS A 7 -20.98 -42.76 -6.32
N ARG A 8 -22.23 -43.15 -6.03
CA ARG A 8 -23.04 -43.97 -6.95
C ARG A 8 -23.27 -43.31 -8.30
N ALA A 9 -23.36 -41.99 -8.28
CA ALA A 9 -23.58 -41.17 -9.45
C ALA A 9 -22.32 -41.14 -10.36
N GLU A 10 -21.11 -41.10 -9.79
CA GLU A 10 -19.86 -41.26 -10.54
C GLU A 10 -19.67 -42.70 -11.07
N GLU A 11 -20.05 -43.73 -10.30
CA GLU A 11 -20.08 -45.12 -10.76
C GLU A 11 -20.99 -45.32 -11.98
N ALA A 12 -22.16 -44.66 -12.00
CA ALA A 12 -23.05 -44.62 -13.16
C ALA A 12 -22.42 -43.92 -14.38
N GLY A 13 -21.65 -42.85 -14.16
CA GLY A 13 -20.91 -42.16 -15.21
C GLY A 13 -19.75 -42.98 -15.80
N LEU A 14 -19.13 -43.86 -15.01
CA LEU A 14 -18.09 -44.79 -15.47
C LEU A 14 -18.61 -45.91 -16.37
N ALA A 15 -19.87 -46.31 -16.19
CA ALA A 15 -20.53 -47.27 -17.07
C ALA A 15 -20.88 -46.70 -18.45
N TRP A 16 -20.74 -45.38 -18.64
CA TRP A 16 -20.94 -44.73 -19.93
C TRP A 16 -19.81 -45.09 -20.91
N ARG A 17 -20.08 -46.06 -21.78
CA ARG A 17 -19.40 -46.16 -23.08
C ARG A 17 -20.25 -45.40 -24.09
N ALA A 18 -19.60 -44.61 -24.94
CA ALA A 18 -20.26 -43.75 -25.94
C ALA A 18 -21.14 -44.49 -26.98
N GLU A 19 -21.28 -45.82 -26.89
CA GLU A 19 -21.96 -46.66 -27.88
C GLU A 19 -23.41 -47.02 -27.50
N ASP A 20 -23.81 -46.93 -26.22
CA ASP A 20 -25.18 -47.27 -25.77
C ASP A 20 -25.96 -46.03 -25.30
N GLY A 21 -27.01 -45.64 -26.03
CA GLY A 21 -27.86 -44.47 -25.74
C GLY A 21 -28.52 -44.46 -24.35
N ASP A 22 -28.58 -45.61 -23.67
CA ASP A 22 -29.13 -45.76 -22.32
C ASP A 22 -28.27 -45.09 -21.23
N GLY A 23 -26.96 -44.92 -21.47
CA GLY A 23 -26.05 -44.33 -20.50
C GLY A 23 -26.32 -42.85 -20.21
N PHE A 24 -26.78 -42.08 -21.22
CA PHE A 24 -27.15 -40.68 -21.03
C PHE A 24 -28.42 -40.52 -20.19
N LEU A 25 -29.44 -41.33 -20.45
CA LEU A 25 -30.68 -41.33 -19.66
C LEU A 25 -30.41 -41.71 -18.20
N HIS A 26 -29.54 -42.69 -17.96
CA HIS A 26 -29.12 -43.07 -16.60
C HIS A 26 -28.35 -41.93 -15.90
N LEU A 27 -27.43 -41.27 -16.61
CA LEU A 27 -26.70 -40.10 -16.12
C LEU A 27 -27.65 -38.96 -15.74
N VAL A 28 -28.62 -38.63 -16.61
CA VAL A 28 -29.64 -37.61 -16.34
C VAL A 28 -30.50 -38.00 -15.14
N HIS A 29 -30.90 -39.26 -15.03
CA HIS A 29 -31.68 -39.77 -13.90
C HIS A 29 -30.94 -39.62 -12.57
N GLU A 30 -29.66 -39.99 -12.50
CA GLU A 30 -28.84 -39.79 -11.30
C GLU A 30 -28.61 -38.29 -11.01
N ALA A 31 -28.47 -37.45 -12.03
CA ALA A 31 -28.37 -36.00 -11.86
C ALA A 31 -29.63 -35.45 -11.18
N ILE A 32 -30.80 -35.90 -11.63
CA ILE A 32 -32.10 -35.52 -11.07
C ILE A 32 -32.22 -35.98 -9.61
N HIS A 33 -31.80 -37.20 -9.29
CA HIS A 33 -31.82 -37.69 -7.91
C HIS A 33 -30.94 -36.86 -6.98
N VAL A 34 -29.71 -36.55 -7.39
CA VAL A 34 -28.82 -35.69 -6.60
C VAL A 34 -29.39 -34.27 -6.47
N ALA A 35 -30.00 -33.75 -7.53
CA ALA A 35 -30.65 -32.44 -7.52
C ALA A 35 -31.82 -32.37 -6.54
N ILE A 36 -32.74 -33.35 -6.57
CA ILE A 36 -33.87 -33.46 -5.64
C ILE A 36 -33.36 -33.58 -4.20
N PHE A 37 -32.31 -34.37 -3.98
CA PHE A 37 -31.70 -34.48 -2.66
C PHE A 37 -31.13 -33.14 -2.18
N LEU A 38 -30.40 -32.42 -3.04
CA LEU A 38 -29.90 -31.08 -2.73
C LEU A 38 -31.05 -30.10 -2.47
N GLU A 39 -32.20 -30.27 -3.11
CA GLU A 39 -33.45 -29.53 -2.86
C GLU A 39 -33.96 -29.70 -1.46
N GLU A 40 -34.18 -30.94 -1.05
CA GLU A 40 -34.69 -31.21 0.28
C GLU A 40 -33.74 -30.74 1.37
N VAL A 41 -32.42 -30.93 1.18
CA VAL A 41 -31.42 -30.46 2.16
C VAL A 41 -31.35 -28.94 2.20
N THR A 42 -31.37 -28.26 1.06
CA THR A 42 -31.35 -26.80 1.00
C THR A 42 -32.62 -26.23 1.62
N ALA A 43 -33.79 -26.72 1.20
CA ALA A 43 -35.08 -26.29 1.74
C ALA A 43 -35.21 -26.58 3.25
N ARG A 44 -34.58 -27.64 3.76
CA ARG A 44 -34.50 -27.88 5.21
C ARG A 44 -33.57 -26.90 5.90
N ALA A 45 -32.38 -26.63 5.36
CA ALA A 45 -31.44 -25.67 5.92
C ALA A 45 -32.02 -24.25 6.00
N LEU A 46 -32.78 -23.83 5.00
CA LEU A 46 -33.45 -22.52 5.01
C LEU A 46 -34.53 -22.40 6.10
N ARG A 47 -35.15 -23.52 6.50
CA ARG A 47 -36.25 -23.54 7.48
C ARG A 47 -35.80 -23.90 8.90
N ASP A 48 -34.64 -24.52 9.06
CA ASP A 48 -34.12 -25.04 10.32
C ASP A 48 -32.68 -24.58 10.53
N TYR A 49 -32.53 -23.52 11.35
CA TYR A 49 -31.24 -22.94 11.70
C TYR A 49 -30.28 -23.96 12.32
N PHE A 50 -30.78 -24.84 13.19
CA PHE A 50 -29.92 -25.84 13.84
C PHE A 50 -29.35 -26.80 12.81
N PHE A 51 -30.17 -27.23 11.86
CA PHE A 51 -29.72 -28.03 10.72
C PHE A 51 -28.69 -27.28 9.86
N ALA A 52 -28.97 -26.02 9.51
CA ALA A 52 -28.05 -25.19 8.73
C ALA A 52 -26.69 -24.99 9.41
N SER A 53 -26.67 -24.71 10.71
CA SER A 53 -25.45 -24.55 11.51
C SER A 53 -24.65 -25.86 11.56
N LYS A 54 -25.32 -27.01 11.70
CA LYS A 54 -24.66 -28.33 11.64
C LYS A 54 -24.05 -28.60 10.27
N VAL A 55 -24.76 -28.27 9.20
CA VAL A 55 -24.23 -28.36 7.83
C VAL A 55 -22.99 -27.49 7.70
N PHE A 56 -23.05 -26.20 8.03
CA PHE A 56 -21.90 -25.30 7.94
C PHE A 56 -20.71 -25.75 8.78
N HIS A 57 -20.94 -26.18 10.01
CA HIS A 57 -19.87 -26.65 10.87
C HIS A 57 -19.14 -27.86 10.27
N TYR A 58 -19.90 -28.81 9.69
CA TYR A 58 -19.34 -29.92 8.94
C TYR A 58 -18.56 -29.46 7.70
N LEU A 59 -19.12 -28.54 6.91
CA LEU A 59 -18.46 -27.98 5.72
C LEU A 59 -17.15 -27.25 6.09
N PHE A 60 -17.17 -26.43 7.14
CA PHE A 60 -16.06 -25.58 7.56
C PHE A 60 -14.97 -26.37 8.28
N GLN A 61 -15.32 -27.17 9.29
CA GLN A 61 -14.30 -27.84 10.11
C GLN A 61 -13.80 -29.14 9.48
N THR A 62 -14.67 -29.90 8.83
CA THR A 62 -14.31 -31.25 8.36
C THR A 62 -13.85 -31.25 6.91
N GLN A 63 -14.43 -30.41 6.06
CA GLN A 63 -14.21 -30.48 4.61
C GLN A 63 -13.31 -29.37 4.07
N HIS A 64 -13.14 -28.25 4.77
CA HIS A 64 -12.36 -27.12 4.25
C HIS A 64 -10.92 -27.51 3.87
N GLU A 65 -10.17 -28.13 4.78
CA GLU A 65 -8.77 -28.51 4.51
C GLU A 65 -8.67 -29.53 3.38
N ARG A 66 -9.57 -30.52 3.35
CA ARG A 66 -9.66 -31.53 2.29
C ARG A 66 -9.96 -30.90 0.94
N LEU A 67 -10.86 -29.92 0.90
CA LEU A 67 -11.22 -29.18 -0.30
C LEU A 67 -10.06 -28.33 -0.82
N MET A 68 -9.36 -27.60 0.05
CA MET A 68 -8.21 -26.79 -0.34
C MET A 68 -7.09 -27.67 -0.91
N ALA A 69 -6.76 -28.77 -0.22
CA ALA A 69 -5.82 -29.74 -0.72
C ALA A 69 -6.29 -30.35 -2.06
N SER A 70 -7.60 -30.54 -2.24
CA SER A 70 -8.13 -31.04 -3.52
C SER A 70 -7.97 -30.03 -4.65
N PHE A 71 -8.20 -28.75 -4.39
CA PHE A 71 -8.03 -27.72 -5.41
C PHE A 71 -6.56 -27.55 -5.80
N ASP A 72 -5.63 -27.66 -4.85
CA ASP A 72 -4.20 -27.61 -5.12
C ASP A 72 -3.72 -28.77 -6.02
N GLN A 73 -4.35 -29.93 -5.92
CA GLN A 73 -4.01 -31.10 -6.73
C GLN A 73 -4.71 -31.09 -8.10
N GLU A 74 -5.97 -30.67 -8.15
CA GLU A 74 -6.82 -30.77 -9.35
C GLU A 74 -6.63 -29.58 -10.31
N TYR A 75 -6.27 -28.40 -9.79
CA TYR A 75 -6.16 -27.18 -10.57
C TYR A 75 -4.77 -26.55 -10.46
N GLN A 76 -4.36 -25.83 -11.51
CA GLN A 76 -3.10 -25.08 -11.53
C GLN A 76 -3.33 -23.61 -11.88
N GLY A 77 -2.42 -22.75 -11.42
CA GLY A 77 -2.41 -21.31 -11.71
C GLY A 77 -3.74 -20.61 -11.41
N LYS A 78 -4.22 -19.80 -12.36
CA LYS A 78 -5.43 -18.96 -12.21
C LYS A 78 -6.70 -19.76 -11.93
N ARG A 79 -6.79 -21.04 -12.34
CA ARG A 79 -7.96 -21.89 -12.07
C ARG A 79 -8.01 -22.36 -10.61
N ARG A 80 -6.84 -22.65 -10.03
CA ARG A 80 -6.70 -23.00 -8.61
C ARG A 80 -7.09 -21.82 -7.73
N ASP A 81 -6.53 -20.65 -8.03
CA ASP A 81 -6.78 -19.45 -7.23
C ASP A 81 -8.28 -19.06 -7.28
N PHE A 82 -8.92 -19.19 -8.45
CA PHE A 82 -10.37 -19.02 -8.58
C PHE A 82 -11.17 -20.03 -7.74
N ALA A 83 -10.83 -21.32 -7.79
CA ALA A 83 -11.55 -22.34 -7.02
C ALA A 83 -11.47 -22.08 -5.51
N GLN A 84 -10.30 -21.68 -5.02
CA GLN A 84 -10.07 -21.31 -3.63
C GLN A 84 -10.87 -20.06 -3.24
N LEU A 85 -10.80 -18.99 -4.04
CA LEU A 85 -11.56 -17.75 -3.80
C LEU A 85 -13.06 -18.00 -3.81
N LYS A 86 -13.55 -18.81 -4.75
CA LYS A 86 -14.97 -19.18 -4.85
C LYS A 86 -15.44 -19.93 -3.61
N TRP A 87 -14.67 -20.90 -3.11
CA TRP A 87 -15.00 -21.59 -1.87
C TRP A 87 -15.00 -20.66 -0.66
N GLN A 88 -14.01 -19.77 -0.54
CA GLN A 88 -13.98 -18.77 0.52
C GLN A 88 -15.21 -17.85 0.47
N GLY A 89 -15.61 -17.42 -0.72
CA GLY A 89 -16.82 -16.62 -0.93
C GLY A 89 -18.09 -17.34 -0.50
N VAL A 90 -18.23 -18.63 -0.88
CA VAL A 90 -19.36 -19.48 -0.46
C VAL A 90 -19.39 -19.66 1.06
N MET A 91 -18.25 -19.93 1.68
CA MET A 91 -18.18 -20.13 3.14
C MET A 91 -18.48 -18.87 3.92
N ARG A 92 -18.01 -17.69 3.46
CA ARG A 92 -18.41 -16.42 4.07
C ARG A 92 -19.90 -16.15 3.89
N GLY A 93 -20.45 -16.41 2.70
CA GLY A 93 -21.89 -16.29 2.47
C GLY A 93 -22.69 -17.15 3.45
N LEU A 94 -22.27 -18.40 3.68
CA LEU A 94 -22.90 -19.27 4.69
C LEU A 94 -22.73 -18.78 6.12
N GLU A 95 -21.53 -18.32 6.49
CA GLU A 95 -21.26 -17.77 7.82
C GLU A 95 -22.16 -16.56 8.10
N ASP A 96 -22.22 -15.62 7.16
CA ASP A 96 -23.09 -14.44 7.23
C ASP A 96 -24.55 -14.86 7.38
N LEU A 97 -25.04 -15.81 6.57
CA LEU A 97 -26.41 -16.34 6.65
C LEU A 97 -26.72 -16.95 8.03
N LEU A 98 -25.76 -17.64 8.65
CA LEU A 98 -25.95 -18.22 9.97
C LEU A 98 -25.90 -17.19 11.10
N LEU A 99 -24.99 -16.22 11.02
CA LEU A 99 -24.92 -15.14 11.99
C LEU A 99 -26.20 -14.28 11.98
N GLN A 100 -26.85 -14.17 10.82
CA GLN A 100 -28.09 -13.42 10.66
C GLN A 100 -29.28 -14.01 11.42
N HIS A 101 -29.35 -15.32 11.61
CA HIS A 101 -30.41 -15.96 12.39
C HIS A 101 -30.41 -15.57 13.88
N HIS A 102 -29.32 -14.99 14.39
CA HIS A 102 -29.22 -14.54 15.79
C HIS A 102 -29.53 -13.06 16.00
N VAL A 103 -29.62 -12.25 14.94
CA VAL A 103 -29.73 -10.79 15.05
C VAL A 103 -31.01 -10.32 14.36
N GLN A 104 -31.98 -9.82 15.12
CA GLN A 104 -33.23 -9.27 14.56
C GLN A 104 -33.09 -7.85 14.00
N ALA A 105 -31.93 -7.20 14.15
CA ALA A 105 -31.72 -5.85 13.65
C ALA A 105 -31.65 -5.82 12.10
N PRO A 106 -32.27 -4.83 11.42
CA PRO A 106 -32.13 -4.65 9.99
C PRO A 106 -30.66 -4.38 9.62
N TYR A 107 -30.26 -4.73 8.39
CA TYR A 107 -28.91 -4.43 7.92
C TYR A 107 -28.63 -2.94 8.01
N THR A 108 -27.44 -2.61 8.51
CA THR A 108 -26.89 -1.29 8.26
C THR A 108 -26.66 -1.10 6.76
N LYS A 109 -26.71 0.15 6.29
CA LYS A 109 -26.42 0.50 4.89
C LYS A 109 -25.05 -0.04 4.44
N ALA A 110 -24.08 -0.11 5.36
CA ALA A 110 -22.74 -0.62 5.09
C ALA A 110 -22.72 -2.15 4.90
N GLU A 111 -23.40 -2.91 5.76
CA GLU A 111 -23.50 -4.37 5.63
C GLU A 111 -24.22 -4.78 4.35
N GLY A 112 -25.35 -4.13 4.03
CA GLY A 112 -26.07 -4.37 2.78
C GLY A 112 -25.18 -4.10 1.56
N LYS A 113 -24.48 -2.96 1.53
CA LYS A 113 -23.53 -2.64 0.46
C LYS A 113 -22.39 -3.66 0.36
N MET A 114 -21.90 -4.18 1.48
CA MET A 114 -20.85 -5.20 1.49
C MET A 114 -21.33 -6.52 0.90
N MET A 115 -22.51 -7.02 1.30
CA MET A 115 -23.11 -8.24 0.73
C MET A 115 -23.33 -8.11 -0.78
N MET A 116 -23.78 -6.93 -1.23
CA MET A 116 -23.90 -6.61 -2.65
C MET A 116 -22.56 -6.65 -3.39
N THR A 117 -21.51 -6.12 -2.77
CA THR A 117 -20.15 -6.15 -3.31
C THR A 117 -19.65 -7.59 -3.46
N TRP A 118 -19.96 -8.48 -2.50
CA TRP A 118 -19.61 -9.90 -2.59
C TRP A 118 -20.34 -10.62 -3.72
N LEU A 119 -21.64 -10.38 -3.90
CA LEU A 119 -22.39 -10.97 -5.00
C LEU A 119 -21.83 -10.52 -6.36
N ARG A 120 -21.59 -9.21 -6.52
CA ARG A 120 -20.95 -8.64 -7.71
C ARG A 120 -19.57 -9.23 -7.96
N LEU A 121 -18.73 -9.38 -6.94
CA LEU A 121 -17.40 -9.97 -7.05
C LEU A 121 -17.45 -11.43 -7.52
N ASN A 122 -18.40 -12.22 -6.99
CA ASN A 122 -18.60 -13.61 -7.41
C ASN A 122 -18.99 -13.72 -8.89
N ILE A 123 -19.85 -12.81 -9.37
CA ILE A 123 -20.24 -12.75 -10.79
C ILE A 123 -19.05 -12.28 -11.64
N ALA A 124 -18.32 -11.25 -11.20
CA ALA A 124 -17.14 -10.71 -11.90
C ALA A 124 -16.05 -11.77 -12.11
N GLU A 125 -15.74 -12.56 -11.09
CA GLU A 125 -14.72 -13.61 -11.19
C GLU A 125 -15.14 -14.72 -12.17
N ALA A 126 -16.43 -15.07 -12.22
CA ALA A 126 -16.94 -16.01 -13.21
C ALA A 126 -16.91 -15.41 -14.62
N ALA A 127 -17.30 -14.14 -14.78
CA ALA A 127 -17.22 -13.41 -16.05
C ALA A 127 -15.77 -13.31 -16.55
N ARG A 128 -14.79 -13.13 -15.66
CA ARG A 128 -13.37 -13.16 -16.01
C ARG A 128 -12.94 -14.50 -16.59
N MET A 129 -13.53 -15.60 -16.13
CA MET A 129 -13.29 -16.92 -16.71
C MET A 129 -13.97 -17.12 -18.05
N ASP A 130 -15.21 -16.64 -18.21
CA ASP A 130 -15.90 -16.59 -19.51
C ASP A 130 -15.05 -15.83 -20.54
N LEU A 131 -14.51 -14.67 -20.15
CA LEU A 131 -13.63 -13.87 -20.99
C LEU A 131 -12.36 -14.63 -21.38
N ALA A 132 -11.73 -15.31 -20.42
CA ALA A 132 -10.53 -16.11 -20.69
C ALA A 132 -10.79 -17.30 -21.63
N ASN A 133 -12.03 -17.77 -21.72
CA ASN A 133 -12.46 -18.84 -22.64
C ASN A 133 -13.06 -18.30 -23.95
N GLY A 134 -13.04 -16.98 -24.20
CA GLY A 134 -13.60 -16.37 -25.40
C GLY A 134 -15.13 -16.27 -25.42
N ALA A 135 -15.81 -16.54 -24.31
CA ALA A 135 -17.28 -16.54 -24.19
C ALA A 135 -17.87 -15.12 -24.05
N TRP A 136 -17.53 -14.22 -24.96
CA TRP A 136 -17.84 -12.78 -24.83
C TRP A 136 -19.32 -12.46 -24.60
N PRO A 137 -20.29 -13.09 -25.31
CA PRO A 137 -21.71 -12.87 -25.02
C PRO A 137 -22.09 -13.19 -23.57
N ASN A 138 -21.49 -14.23 -22.99
CA ASN A 138 -21.74 -14.63 -21.60
C ASN A 138 -21.15 -13.63 -20.59
N VAL A 139 -20.01 -13.01 -20.92
CA VAL A 139 -19.41 -11.92 -20.13
C VAL A 139 -20.34 -10.72 -20.06
N VAL A 140 -20.93 -10.34 -21.19
CA VAL A 140 -21.87 -9.20 -21.26
C VAL A 140 -23.09 -9.43 -20.38
N VAL A 141 -23.65 -10.65 -20.39
CA VAL A 141 -24.76 -11.02 -19.50
C VAL A 141 -24.34 -10.94 -18.03
N ALA A 142 -23.13 -11.42 -17.69
CA ALA A 142 -22.60 -11.31 -16.33
C ALA A 142 -22.46 -9.86 -15.85
N LEU A 143 -21.91 -8.98 -16.69
CA LEU A 143 -21.75 -7.56 -16.37
C LEU A 143 -23.10 -6.87 -16.22
N SER A 144 -24.08 -7.23 -17.05
CA SER A 144 -25.45 -6.72 -16.96
C SER A 144 -26.12 -7.18 -15.66
N LEU A 145 -25.94 -8.44 -15.27
CA LEU A 145 -26.40 -8.95 -13.97
C LEU A 145 -25.75 -8.20 -12.80
N MET A 146 -24.46 -7.86 -12.87
CA MET A 146 -23.78 -7.13 -11.79
C MET A 146 -24.27 -5.69 -11.63
N ALA A 147 -24.54 -5.02 -12.75
CA ALA A 147 -25.03 -3.65 -12.76
C ALA A 147 -26.47 -3.57 -12.23
N ASP A 148 -27.33 -4.53 -12.59
CA ASP A 148 -28.74 -4.54 -12.20
C ASP A 148 -28.98 -4.79 -10.69
N ILE A 149 -27.94 -5.17 -9.93
CA ILE A 149 -28.09 -5.41 -8.49
C ILE A 149 -28.02 -4.12 -7.67
N ASP A 150 -29.11 -3.37 -7.64
CA ASP A 150 -29.15 -2.03 -7.03
C ASP A 150 -29.70 -1.97 -5.60
N MET A 151 -30.46 -2.98 -5.19
CA MET A 151 -31.10 -2.97 -3.87
C MET A 151 -30.32 -3.81 -2.87
N PRO A 152 -29.93 -3.24 -1.70
CA PRO A 152 -29.30 -4.02 -0.65
C PRO A 152 -30.27 -5.09 -0.14
N PRO A 153 -29.76 -6.23 0.35
CA PRO A 153 -30.60 -7.25 0.95
C PRO A 153 -31.37 -6.67 2.14
N SER A 154 -32.61 -7.14 2.31
CA SER A 154 -33.44 -6.82 3.46
C SER A 154 -33.59 -8.04 4.37
N ARG A 155 -33.99 -7.84 5.62
CA ARG A 155 -34.31 -8.95 6.54
C ARG A 155 -35.81 -9.08 6.67
N SER A 156 -36.30 -10.31 6.60
CA SER A 156 -37.65 -10.72 6.98
C SER A 156 -37.61 -11.67 8.17
N GLU A 157 -38.78 -12.00 8.72
CA GLU A 157 -38.92 -13.07 9.71
C GLU A 157 -38.45 -14.44 9.19
N SER A 158 -38.45 -14.63 7.86
CA SER A 158 -38.02 -15.86 7.20
C SER A 158 -36.53 -15.90 6.84
N GLY A 159 -35.80 -14.78 6.97
CA GLY A 159 -34.35 -14.72 6.71
C GLY A 159 -33.92 -13.50 5.91
N THR A 160 -32.89 -13.67 5.09
CA THR A 160 -32.33 -12.61 4.26
C THR A 160 -32.93 -12.66 2.86
N ILE A 161 -33.56 -11.56 2.47
CA ILE A 161 -34.21 -11.40 1.17
C ILE A 161 -33.31 -10.58 0.26
N PHE A 162 -33.02 -11.11 -0.92
CA PHE A 162 -32.40 -10.36 -2.01
C PHE A 162 -33.49 -9.99 -3.01
N PRO A 163 -33.92 -8.71 -3.09
CA PRO A 163 -34.99 -8.27 -3.98
C PRO A 163 -34.48 -8.13 -5.43
N VAL A 164 -33.86 -9.17 -5.97
CA VAL A 164 -33.31 -9.18 -7.34
C VAL A 164 -34.41 -9.34 -8.39
N GLY A 165 -35.57 -9.89 -8.01
CA GLY A 165 -36.67 -10.14 -8.93
C GLY A 165 -36.48 -11.38 -9.79
N LYS A 166 -37.59 -11.91 -10.30
CA LYS A 166 -37.62 -13.15 -11.08
C LYS A 166 -36.81 -13.06 -12.38
N ALA A 167 -36.88 -11.93 -13.08
CA ALA A 167 -36.15 -11.72 -14.33
C ALA A 167 -34.63 -11.82 -14.14
N TRP A 168 -34.10 -11.21 -13.08
CA TRP A 168 -32.68 -11.31 -12.73
C TRP A 168 -32.29 -12.74 -12.36
N ALA A 169 -33.10 -13.43 -11.57
CA ALA A 169 -32.83 -14.81 -11.18
C ALA A 169 -32.81 -15.75 -12.39
N ASP A 170 -33.80 -15.64 -13.29
CA ASP A 170 -33.87 -16.41 -14.54
C ASP A 170 -32.65 -16.13 -15.43
N ALA A 171 -32.25 -14.85 -15.54
CA ALA A 171 -31.07 -14.44 -16.29
C ALA A 171 -29.77 -14.97 -15.69
N TYR A 172 -29.63 -14.93 -14.36
CA TYR A 172 -28.50 -15.51 -13.65
C TYR A 172 -28.40 -17.03 -13.88
N ILE A 173 -29.54 -17.73 -13.82
CA ILE A 173 -29.62 -19.17 -14.08
C ILE A 173 -29.15 -19.47 -15.50
N ALA A 174 -29.66 -18.74 -16.48
CA ALA A 174 -29.30 -18.91 -17.88
C ALA A 174 -27.81 -18.64 -18.13
N TRP A 175 -27.27 -17.54 -17.59
CA TRP A 175 -25.85 -17.20 -17.65
C TRP A 175 -24.95 -18.27 -17.01
N ASN A 176 -25.26 -18.68 -15.77
CA ASN A 176 -24.47 -19.67 -15.06
C ASN A 176 -24.57 -21.05 -15.72
N SER A 177 -25.66 -21.36 -16.41
CA SER A 177 -25.82 -22.61 -17.17
C SER A 177 -24.90 -22.64 -18.39
N ALA A 178 -24.85 -21.55 -19.16
CA ALA A 178 -23.90 -21.40 -20.26
C ALA A 178 -22.44 -21.50 -19.78
N TYR A 179 -22.10 -20.88 -18.64
CA TYR A 179 -20.78 -21.00 -18.01
C TYR A 179 -20.44 -22.45 -17.60
N VAL A 180 -21.40 -23.19 -17.02
CA VAL A 180 -21.15 -24.58 -16.60
C VAL A 180 -20.91 -25.48 -17.82
N LEU A 181 -21.63 -25.25 -18.91
CA LEU A 181 -21.45 -25.99 -20.16
C LEU A 181 -20.13 -25.65 -20.85
N SER A 182 -19.59 -24.44 -20.66
CA SER A 182 -18.29 -24.04 -21.24
C SER A 182 -17.08 -24.77 -20.67
N LEU A 183 -17.22 -25.49 -19.56
CA LEU A 183 -16.09 -26.16 -18.91
C LEU A 183 -15.64 -27.45 -19.63
N GLY A 184 -16.30 -27.83 -20.74
CA GLY A 184 -15.88 -28.88 -21.68
C GLY A 184 -16.06 -30.31 -21.17
N GLU A 185 -15.78 -30.56 -19.89
CA GLU A 185 -16.05 -31.81 -19.20
C GLU A 185 -17.36 -31.69 -18.42
N ILE A 186 -18.47 -32.16 -19.02
CA ILE A 186 -19.73 -32.29 -18.28
C ILE A 186 -19.58 -33.52 -17.38
N SER A 187 -19.00 -33.35 -16.19
CA SER A 187 -19.19 -34.36 -15.15
C SER A 187 -20.66 -34.37 -14.74
N LEU A 188 -21.15 -35.50 -14.22
CA LEU A 188 -22.50 -35.57 -13.65
C LEU A 188 -22.75 -34.45 -12.63
N LEU A 189 -21.70 -34.07 -11.91
CA LEU A 189 -21.69 -32.98 -10.95
C LEU A 189 -21.81 -31.58 -11.58
N ALA A 190 -21.43 -31.43 -12.84
CA ALA A 190 -21.69 -30.24 -13.63
C ALA A 190 -23.16 -30.22 -14.11
N MET A 191 -23.75 -31.36 -14.47
CA MET A 191 -25.18 -31.43 -14.77
C MET A 191 -26.04 -31.16 -13.54
N THR A 192 -25.71 -31.72 -12.38
CA THR A 192 -26.46 -31.43 -11.15
C THR A 192 -26.45 -29.95 -10.83
N LYS A 193 -25.39 -29.18 -11.16
CA LYS A 193 -25.37 -27.70 -11.07
C LYS A 193 -26.46 -26.99 -11.86
N LEU A 194 -26.91 -27.58 -12.96
CA LEU A 194 -28.00 -27.10 -13.81
C LEU A 194 -29.38 -27.42 -13.22
N PHE A 195 -29.46 -28.43 -12.34
CA PHE A 195 -30.71 -28.90 -11.72
C PHE A 195 -30.84 -28.53 -10.24
N ILE A 196 -29.88 -27.78 -9.68
CA ILE A 196 -29.89 -27.35 -8.28
C ILE A 196 -31.16 -26.54 -7.96
N PRO A 197 -31.69 -26.60 -6.72
CA PRO A 197 -32.87 -25.87 -6.21
C PRO A 197 -32.98 -24.39 -6.58
N SER A 198 -31.85 -23.68 -6.60
CA SER A 198 -31.82 -22.29 -7.06
C SER A 198 -32.39 -22.13 -8.48
N VAL A 199 -32.28 -23.17 -9.31
CA VAL A 199 -32.75 -23.24 -10.69
C VAL A 199 -34.18 -23.77 -10.80
N SER A 200 -34.58 -24.77 -10.01
CA SER A 200 -35.92 -25.41 -10.07
C SER A 200 -37.01 -24.64 -9.31
N CYS A 201 -36.67 -23.89 -8.26
CA CYS A 201 -37.64 -23.27 -7.34
C CYS A 201 -37.94 -21.78 -7.57
N THR A 202 -37.52 -21.16 -8.69
CA THR A 202 -37.87 -19.74 -8.96
C THR A 202 -39.38 -19.49 -9.12
N SER A 203 -40.19 -20.55 -9.20
CA SER A 203 -41.63 -20.51 -9.38
C SER A 203 -42.45 -20.31 -8.09
N SER A 204 -41.90 -20.59 -6.90
CA SER A 204 -42.67 -20.60 -5.64
C SER A 204 -42.65 -19.27 -4.88
N SER A 205 -41.68 -18.39 -5.13
CA SER A 205 -41.69 -17.01 -4.63
C SER A 205 -41.87 -16.04 -5.79
N VAL A 206 -42.89 -15.18 -5.72
CA VAL A 206 -43.26 -14.22 -6.78
C VAL A 206 -42.07 -13.30 -7.16
N ASN A 207 -41.09 -13.16 -6.27
CA ASN A 207 -39.98 -12.21 -6.38
C ASN A 207 -38.56 -12.83 -6.36
N ALA A 208 -38.43 -14.16 -6.36
CA ALA A 208 -37.13 -14.87 -6.26
C ALA A 208 -36.26 -14.45 -5.05
N GLU A 209 -36.91 -14.08 -3.94
CA GLU A 209 -36.28 -13.43 -2.77
C GLU A 209 -35.25 -14.32 -2.06
N ASP A 210 -35.48 -15.64 -2.04
CA ASP A 210 -34.61 -16.63 -1.40
C ASP A 210 -33.57 -17.23 -2.38
N PHE A 211 -33.53 -16.78 -3.63
CA PHE A 211 -32.71 -17.38 -4.69
C PHE A 211 -31.23 -17.39 -4.33
N VAL A 212 -30.69 -16.24 -3.91
CA VAL A 212 -29.26 -16.08 -3.60
C VAL A 212 -28.87 -16.97 -2.41
N VAL A 213 -29.70 -17.02 -1.38
CA VAL A 213 -29.47 -17.85 -0.18
C VAL A 213 -29.50 -19.33 -0.53
N SER A 214 -30.53 -19.76 -1.27
CA SER A 214 -30.67 -21.13 -1.77
C SER A 214 -29.47 -21.53 -2.63
N ARG A 215 -28.97 -20.60 -3.45
CA ARG A 215 -27.80 -20.82 -4.30
C ARG A 215 -26.52 -21.01 -3.50
N VAL A 216 -26.30 -20.22 -2.45
CA VAL A 216 -25.11 -20.32 -1.59
C VAL A 216 -25.07 -21.69 -0.90
N PHE A 217 -26.17 -22.10 -0.27
CA PHE A 217 -26.27 -23.41 0.39
C PHE A 217 -26.05 -24.57 -0.57
N SER A 218 -26.77 -24.55 -1.68
CA SER A 218 -26.70 -25.65 -2.62
C SER A 218 -25.34 -25.74 -3.32
N LEU A 219 -24.71 -24.60 -3.65
CA LEU A 219 -23.36 -24.57 -4.18
C LEU A 219 -22.34 -25.15 -3.17
N ALA A 220 -22.49 -24.83 -1.88
CA ALA A 220 -21.62 -25.37 -0.84
C ALA A 220 -21.74 -26.89 -0.73
N LEU A 221 -22.97 -27.41 -0.74
CA LEU A 221 -23.26 -28.84 -0.70
C LEU A 221 -22.71 -29.55 -1.95
N THR A 222 -22.87 -28.96 -3.14
CA THR A 222 -22.29 -29.50 -4.37
C THR A 222 -20.77 -29.52 -4.34
N ILE A 223 -20.12 -28.47 -3.81
CA ILE A 223 -18.65 -28.44 -3.70
C ILE A 223 -18.16 -29.56 -2.78
N VAL A 224 -18.84 -29.83 -1.67
CA VAL A 224 -18.48 -30.94 -0.77
C VAL A 224 -18.79 -32.31 -1.36
N ALA A 225 -19.91 -32.46 -2.06
CA ALA A 225 -20.20 -33.69 -2.80
C ALA A 225 -19.10 -34.01 -3.83
N ARG A 226 -18.43 -32.99 -4.40
CA ARG A 226 -17.28 -33.16 -5.29
C ARG A 226 -16.02 -33.65 -4.59
N SER A 227 -15.79 -33.24 -3.34
CA SER A 227 -14.53 -33.46 -2.64
C SER A 227 -14.42 -34.78 -1.92
N SER A 228 -15.50 -35.55 -1.80
CA SER A 228 -15.44 -36.93 -1.31
C SER A 228 -14.76 -37.81 -2.35
N ARG A 229 -13.42 -37.83 -2.29
CA ARG A 229 -12.47 -38.38 -3.27
C ARG A 229 -12.37 -39.91 -3.34
N ASP A 230 -13.19 -40.63 -2.60
CA ASP A 230 -13.10 -42.09 -2.58
C ASP A 230 -13.86 -42.75 -3.75
N CYS A 231 -14.24 -41.99 -4.78
CA CYS A 231 -14.88 -42.56 -5.96
C CYS A 231 -13.91 -42.82 -7.13
N PRO A 232 -13.64 -44.11 -7.44
CA PRO A 232 -12.67 -44.49 -8.44
C PRO A 232 -13.24 -44.32 -9.84
N GLY A 233 -12.93 -43.20 -10.50
CA GLY A 233 -13.02 -43.05 -11.95
C GLY A 233 -13.83 -41.85 -12.39
N ARG A 234 -13.13 -40.83 -12.88
CA ARG A 234 -13.76 -39.75 -13.63
C ARG A 234 -13.63 -40.08 -15.11
N VAL A 235 -14.75 -40.34 -15.79
CA VAL A 235 -14.78 -40.34 -17.25
C VAL A 235 -15.01 -38.90 -17.68
N PRO A 236 -14.03 -38.23 -18.33
CA PRO A 236 -14.26 -36.93 -18.93
C PRO A 236 -15.26 -37.11 -20.07
N VAL A 237 -16.48 -36.64 -19.86
CA VAL A 237 -17.52 -36.61 -20.87
C VAL A 237 -17.35 -35.31 -21.66
N ASN A 238 -16.62 -35.39 -22.77
CA ASN A 238 -16.40 -34.28 -23.71
C ASN A 238 -17.67 -34.12 -24.58
N ILE A 239 -18.72 -33.52 -24.04
CA ILE A 239 -19.99 -33.36 -24.77
C ILE A 239 -20.16 -31.95 -25.37
N VAL A 240 -19.31 -30.97 -25.08
CA VAL A 240 -19.61 -29.57 -25.48
C VAL A 240 -18.62 -29.00 -26.48
N SER A 241 -19.16 -28.70 -27.66
CA SER A 241 -18.57 -27.79 -28.65
C SER A 241 -18.62 -26.35 -28.12
N THR A 242 -17.53 -25.60 -28.27
CA THR A 242 -17.49 -24.14 -28.03
C THR A 242 -18.64 -23.38 -28.72
N SER A 243 -19.18 -23.92 -29.83
CA SER A 243 -20.32 -23.34 -30.53
C SER A 243 -21.61 -23.27 -29.70
N LEU A 244 -21.92 -24.30 -28.90
CA LEU A 244 -23.16 -24.33 -28.12
C LEU A 244 -23.14 -23.27 -27.01
N MET A 245 -21.97 -23.02 -26.43
CA MET A 245 -21.77 -21.97 -25.44
C MET A 245 -21.99 -20.59 -26.05
N GLU A 246 -21.42 -20.32 -27.23
CA GLU A 246 -21.59 -19.05 -27.93
C GLU A 246 -23.05 -18.82 -28.31
N GLU A 247 -23.72 -19.84 -28.87
CA GLU A 247 -25.15 -19.78 -29.22
C GLU A 247 -26.04 -19.54 -28.00
N TRP A 248 -25.76 -20.20 -26.87
CA TRP A 248 -26.52 -19.97 -25.64
C TRP A 248 -26.26 -18.57 -25.07
N GLY A 249 -25.01 -18.11 -25.07
CA GLY A 249 -24.67 -16.75 -24.64
C GLY A 249 -25.35 -15.68 -25.51
N LEU A 250 -25.38 -15.87 -26.83
CA LEU A 250 -26.08 -15.01 -27.78
C LEU A 250 -27.59 -15.02 -27.54
N SER A 251 -28.18 -16.20 -27.35
CA SER A 251 -29.60 -16.36 -27.01
C SER A 251 -29.95 -15.63 -25.72
N ASN A 252 -29.14 -15.79 -24.67
CA ASN A 252 -29.30 -15.10 -23.39
C ASN A 252 -29.25 -13.58 -23.57
N MET A 253 -28.26 -13.06 -24.30
CA MET A 253 -28.13 -11.63 -24.56
C MET A 253 -29.32 -11.05 -25.33
N GLN A 254 -29.95 -11.83 -26.22
CA GLN A 254 -31.10 -11.40 -27.01
C GLN A 254 -32.45 -11.52 -26.28
N THR A 255 -32.58 -12.48 -25.36
CA THR A 255 -33.87 -12.88 -24.77
C THR A 255 -34.04 -12.44 -23.33
N LEU A 256 -32.95 -12.19 -22.61
CA LEU A 256 -33.01 -11.78 -21.21
C LEU A 256 -33.30 -10.29 -21.10
N PRO A 257 -34.29 -9.88 -20.28
CA PRO A 257 -34.66 -8.48 -20.10
C PRO A 257 -33.71 -7.80 -19.10
N LEU A 258 -32.39 -7.86 -19.36
CA LEU A 258 -31.40 -7.16 -18.54
C LEU A 258 -31.09 -5.79 -19.16
N PRO A 259 -30.96 -4.73 -18.35
CA PRO A 259 -30.44 -3.47 -18.86
C PRO A 259 -29.00 -3.66 -19.34
N HIS A 260 -28.65 -3.05 -20.47
CA HIS A 260 -27.25 -2.89 -20.85
C HIS A 260 -26.68 -1.71 -20.05
N PRO A 261 -25.80 -1.95 -19.06
CA PRO A 261 -25.24 -0.86 -18.28
C PRO A 261 -24.39 0.06 -19.15
N ALA A 262 -24.39 1.36 -18.84
CA ALA A 262 -23.48 2.28 -19.49
C ALA A 262 -22.04 1.92 -19.13
N GLU A 263 -21.09 2.27 -20.00
CA GLU A 263 -19.66 2.04 -19.75
C GLU A 263 -19.20 2.71 -18.45
N GLU A 264 -19.72 3.91 -18.17
CA GLU A 264 -19.45 4.69 -16.95
C GLU A 264 -19.89 3.93 -15.67
N ASP A 265 -21.06 3.28 -15.70
CA ASP A 265 -21.57 2.49 -14.57
C ASP A 265 -20.68 1.26 -14.29
N LEU A 266 -20.20 0.63 -15.37
CA LEU A 266 -19.28 -0.50 -15.29
C LEU A 266 -17.92 -0.07 -14.73
N GLU A 267 -17.37 1.06 -15.17
CA GLU A 267 -16.12 1.60 -14.65
C GLU A 267 -16.22 1.94 -13.15
N GLU A 268 -17.28 2.62 -12.72
CA GLU A 268 -17.49 2.94 -11.31
C GLU A 268 -17.61 1.68 -10.46
N MET A 269 -18.37 0.69 -10.94
CA MET A 269 -18.55 -0.59 -10.26
C MET A 269 -17.22 -1.36 -10.14
N LEU A 270 -16.45 -1.47 -11.22
CA LEU A 270 -15.16 -2.15 -11.24
C LEU A 270 -14.13 -1.41 -10.36
N TYR A 271 -14.15 -0.08 -10.37
CA TYR A 271 -13.32 0.74 -9.50
C TYR A 271 -13.67 0.53 -8.02
N GLY A 272 -14.97 0.49 -7.68
CA GLY A 272 -15.45 0.19 -6.34
C GLY A 272 -15.09 -1.22 -5.85
N LEU A 273 -15.17 -2.22 -6.73
CA LEU A 273 -14.73 -3.59 -6.44
C LEU A 273 -13.21 -3.64 -6.20
N CYS A 274 -12.44 -2.93 -7.03
CA CYS A 274 -10.99 -2.83 -6.91
C CYS A 274 -10.58 -2.16 -5.59
N LEU A 275 -11.19 -1.03 -5.21
CA LEU A 275 -10.89 -0.34 -3.96
C LEU A 275 -11.16 -1.21 -2.72
N ASN A 276 -12.26 -1.97 -2.71
CA ASN A 276 -12.63 -2.78 -1.55
C ASN A 276 -11.82 -4.08 -1.42
N VAL A 277 -11.37 -4.67 -2.54
CA VAL A 277 -10.65 -5.95 -2.55
C VAL A 277 -9.12 -5.76 -2.59
N CYS A 278 -8.62 -4.82 -3.40
CA CYS A 278 -7.18 -4.54 -3.51
C CYS A 278 -6.62 -3.86 -2.26
N ALA A 279 -7.45 -3.23 -1.43
CA ALA A 279 -7.04 -2.72 -0.12
C ALA A 279 -6.41 -3.80 0.79
N ARG A 280 -6.72 -5.10 0.60
CA ARG A 280 -6.12 -6.19 1.40
C ARG A 280 -4.71 -6.60 0.98
N HIS A 281 -4.28 -6.30 -0.25
CA HIS A 281 -2.94 -6.63 -0.77
C HIS A 281 -2.03 -5.40 -0.95
N GLN A 282 -2.36 -4.27 -0.33
CA GLN A 282 -1.47 -3.12 -0.35
C GLN A 282 -0.17 -3.46 0.41
N TYR A 283 0.95 -3.39 -0.31
CA TYR A 283 2.31 -3.33 0.22
C TYR A 283 2.37 -2.39 1.43
N LEU A 284 3.27 -2.63 2.38
CA LEU A 284 3.40 -1.87 3.64
C LEU A 284 3.31 -0.33 3.47
N LEU A 285 3.80 0.19 2.34
CA LEU A 285 3.74 1.61 1.98
C LEU A 285 2.35 2.11 1.59
N GLY A 286 1.50 1.28 0.98
CA GLY A 286 0.13 1.62 0.57
C GLY A 286 -0.83 1.76 1.76
N ARG A 287 -0.45 1.28 2.95
CA ARG A 287 -1.20 1.47 4.20
C ARG A 287 -0.94 2.83 4.86
N LEU A 288 0.06 3.58 4.41
CA LEU A 288 0.33 4.90 4.96
C LEU A 288 -0.69 5.90 4.43
N SER A 289 -1.20 6.76 5.32
CA SER A 289 -1.94 7.95 4.89
C SER A 289 -1.04 8.80 3.97
N ASN A 290 -1.64 9.62 3.10
CA ASN A 290 -0.89 10.52 2.23
C ASN A 290 0.09 11.42 3.01
N GLU A 291 -0.30 11.83 4.22
CA GLU A 291 0.52 12.62 5.14
C GLU A 291 1.72 11.81 5.66
N ASN A 292 1.49 10.60 6.16
CA ASN A 292 2.56 9.71 6.63
C ASN A 292 3.52 9.32 5.50
N PHE A 293 2.99 9.14 4.29
CA PHE A 293 3.81 8.86 3.11
C PHE A 293 4.68 10.07 2.74
N ARG A 294 4.15 11.30 2.80
CA ARG A 294 4.95 12.53 2.61
C ARG A 294 6.02 12.68 3.68
N ALA A 295 5.69 12.46 4.95
CA ALA A 295 6.66 12.50 6.04
C ALA A 295 7.79 11.47 5.82
N LEU A 296 7.46 10.25 5.42
CA LEU A 296 8.44 9.23 5.04
C LEU A 296 9.36 9.72 3.90
N MET A 297 8.79 10.30 2.84
CA MET A 297 9.56 10.88 1.73
C MET A 297 10.48 12.00 2.18
N VAL A 298 10.04 12.87 3.10
CA VAL A 298 10.87 13.93 3.69
C VAL A 298 12.06 13.35 4.43
N TYR A 299 11.86 12.35 5.29
CA TYR A 299 12.95 11.74 6.05
C TYR A 299 13.94 10.98 5.16
N LEU A 300 13.44 10.26 4.14
CA LEU A 300 14.30 9.59 3.17
C LEU A 300 15.16 10.60 2.41
N ALA A 301 14.56 11.65 1.84
CA ALA A 301 15.29 12.69 1.12
C ALA A 301 16.28 13.43 2.04
N TRP A 302 15.88 13.73 3.28
CA TRP A 302 16.74 14.37 4.28
C TRP A 302 17.99 13.54 4.59
N ILE A 303 17.82 12.24 4.87
CA ILE A 303 18.94 11.32 5.11
C ILE A 303 19.82 11.21 3.86
N THR A 304 19.23 11.13 2.66
CA THR A 304 19.98 11.11 1.40
C THR A 304 20.85 12.36 1.26
N VAL A 305 20.29 13.56 1.44
CA VAL A 305 21.02 14.82 1.34
C VAL A 305 22.19 14.87 2.34
N LEU A 306 21.98 14.44 3.59
CA LEU A 306 23.03 14.37 4.61
C LEU A 306 24.17 13.41 4.23
N ILE A 307 23.83 12.18 3.81
CA ILE A 307 24.82 11.16 3.41
C ILE A 307 25.59 11.64 2.17
N THR A 308 24.90 12.18 1.17
CA THR A 308 25.54 12.70 -0.05
C THR A 308 26.46 13.88 0.27
N GLY A 309 26.04 14.80 1.13
CA GLY A 309 26.83 15.95 1.54
C GLY A 309 28.11 15.57 2.29
N TRP A 310 28.02 14.63 3.24
CA TRP A 310 29.21 14.04 3.87
C TRP A 310 30.10 13.32 2.88
N GLY A 311 29.51 12.56 1.95
CA GLY A 311 30.25 11.93 0.86
C GLY A 311 31.00 12.94 0.01
N LEU A 312 30.41 14.12 -0.24
CA LEU A 312 31.02 15.21 -0.99
C LEU A 312 32.26 15.76 -0.25
N GLU A 313 32.17 16.04 1.05
CA GLU A 313 33.34 16.45 1.84
C GLU A 313 34.43 15.37 1.88
N ALA A 314 34.04 14.12 2.10
CA ALA A 314 34.97 13.01 2.27
C ALA A 314 35.71 12.68 0.97
N ILE A 315 35.04 12.73 -0.18
CA ILE A 315 35.60 12.31 -1.47
C ILE A 315 36.12 13.54 -2.23
N VAL A 316 35.24 14.52 -2.51
CA VAL A 316 35.59 15.70 -3.29
C VAL A 316 36.48 16.64 -2.49
N GLY A 317 36.17 16.87 -1.21
CA GLY A 317 36.99 17.72 -0.35
C GLY A 317 38.42 17.23 -0.23
N GLN A 318 38.63 15.92 -0.05
CA GLN A 318 39.98 15.34 -0.04
C GLN A 318 40.69 15.47 -1.39
N HIS A 319 39.96 15.35 -2.50
CA HIS A 319 40.54 15.54 -3.83
C HIS A 319 40.94 17.01 -4.05
N LEU A 320 40.09 17.96 -3.70
CA LEU A 320 40.37 19.40 -3.79
C LEU A 320 41.62 19.78 -2.99
N LEU A 321 41.77 19.27 -1.76
CA LEU A 321 42.94 19.53 -0.93
C LEU A 321 44.25 18.96 -1.50
N LYS A 322 44.18 17.90 -2.30
CA LYS A 322 45.36 17.30 -2.96
C LYS A 322 45.76 18.04 -4.24
N VAL A 323 44.79 18.54 -4.99
CA VAL A 323 45.02 19.12 -6.32
C VAL A 323 45.29 20.63 -6.27
N LEU A 324 44.65 21.34 -5.32
CA LEU A 324 44.77 22.78 -5.24
C LEU A 324 45.97 23.18 -4.38
N THR A 325 46.73 24.18 -4.84
CA THR A 325 47.66 24.91 -3.98
C THR A 325 46.90 25.62 -2.87
N LYS A 326 47.56 25.87 -1.73
CA LYS A 326 46.95 26.53 -0.55
C LYS A 326 46.23 27.85 -0.89
N ASP A 327 46.86 28.70 -1.70
CA ASP A 327 46.28 30.00 -2.07
C ASP A 327 45.00 29.83 -2.92
N ARG A 328 45.06 28.96 -3.94
CA ARG A 328 43.88 28.62 -4.76
C ARG A 328 42.76 27.98 -3.93
N ALA A 329 43.09 27.12 -2.98
CA ALA A 329 42.10 26.53 -2.08
C ALA A 329 41.43 27.61 -1.21
N HIS A 330 42.20 28.58 -0.72
CA HIS A 330 41.65 29.72 0.01
C HIS A 330 40.74 30.60 -0.87
N ASP A 331 41.11 30.88 -2.11
CA ASP A 331 40.29 31.70 -3.00
C ASP A 331 39.00 30.98 -3.40
N MET A 332 39.07 29.68 -3.70
CA MET A 332 37.88 28.87 -3.97
C MET A 332 36.98 28.74 -2.74
N TRP A 333 37.55 28.68 -1.53
CA TRP A 333 36.78 28.71 -0.29
C TRP A 333 36.01 30.03 -0.12
N ARG A 334 36.66 31.17 -0.38
CA ARG A 334 36.00 32.49 -0.37
C ARG A 334 34.87 32.55 -1.41
N LEU A 335 35.10 31.99 -2.60
CA LEU A 335 34.07 31.91 -3.65
C LEU A 335 32.88 31.04 -3.21
N ALA A 336 33.14 29.88 -2.60
CA ALA A 336 32.07 29.02 -2.09
C ALA A 336 31.23 29.73 -1.01
N GLN A 337 31.88 30.47 -0.10
CA GLN A 337 31.22 31.29 0.92
C GLN A 337 30.39 32.43 0.29
N PHE A 338 30.90 33.06 -0.76
CA PHE A 338 30.18 34.09 -1.51
C PHE A 338 28.92 33.57 -2.22
N LEU A 339 29.01 32.37 -2.81
CA LEU A 339 27.90 31.75 -3.54
C LEU A 339 26.85 31.10 -2.62
N PHE A 340 27.24 30.77 -1.37
CA PHE A 340 26.35 30.13 -0.39
C PHE A 340 24.98 30.80 -0.26
N PRO A 341 24.86 32.11 0.06
CA PRO A 341 23.55 32.71 0.33
C PRO A 341 22.65 32.75 -0.91
N LEU A 342 23.24 32.87 -2.11
CA LEU A 342 22.50 32.79 -3.37
C LEU A 342 21.90 31.40 -3.54
N LEU A 343 22.72 30.36 -3.42
CA LEU A 343 22.27 28.97 -3.59
C LEU A 343 21.25 28.56 -2.51
N ALA A 344 21.46 28.96 -1.25
CA ALA A 344 20.51 28.71 -0.17
C ALA A 344 19.15 29.39 -0.45
N THR A 345 19.16 30.62 -0.95
CA THR A 345 17.94 31.35 -1.33
C THR A 345 17.22 30.67 -2.51
N VAL A 346 17.96 30.21 -3.51
CA VAL A 346 17.40 29.44 -4.65
C VAL A 346 16.79 28.14 -4.15
N ALA A 347 17.49 27.39 -3.29
CA ALA A 347 16.97 26.15 -2.71
C ALA A 347 15.66 26.39 -1.96
N LEU A 348 15.60 27.41 -1.10
CA LEU A 348 14.39 27.76 -0.34
C LEU A 348 13.20 28.10 -1.25
N ASN A 349 13.40 28.96 -2.25
CA ASN A 349 12.31 29.40 -3.14
C ASN A 349 11.83 28.27 -4.07
N THR A 350 12.74 27.44 -4.57
CA THR A 350 12.37 26.28 -5.40
C THR A 350 11.65 25.23 -4.55
N ALA A 351 12.08 25.00 -3.31
CA ALA A 351 11.40 24.09 -2.39
C ALA A 351 9.99 24.59 -2.02
N ALA A 352 9.81 25.90 -1.84
CA ALA A 352 8.49 26.50 -1.58
C ALA A 352 7.49 26.26 -2.72
N ARG A 353 7.98 26.03 -3.96
CA ARG A 353 7.17 25.64 -5.12
C ARG A 353 6.96 24.13 -5.23
N ARG A 354 7.40 23.36 -4.23
CA ARG A 354 7.36 21.89 -4.18
C ARG A 354 8.15 21.22 -5.31
N ASP A 355 9.25 21.86 -5.74
CA ASP A 355 10.11 21.34 -6.78
C ASP A 355 11.39 20.74 -6.19
N TRP A 356 11.61 19.45 -6.48
CA TRP A 356 12.76 18.68 -6.01
C TRP A 356 14.11 19.12 -6.61
N ILE A 357 14.11 19.97 -7.64
CA ILE A 357 15.32 20.59 -8.17
C ILE A 357 16.06 21.39 -7.07
N CYS A 358 15.37 21.84 -6.02
CA CYS A 358 15.98 22.53 -4.87
C CYS A 358 17.07 21.72 -4.15
N MET A 359 17.09 20.40 -4.29
CA MET A 359 18.09 19.54 -3.63
C MET A 359 19.52 19.78 -4.14
N LEU A 360 19.68 20.15 -5.42
CA LEU A 360 20.99 20.44 -6.00
C LEU A 360 21.63 21.71 -5.41
N PRO A 361 20.98 22.89 -5.44
CA PRO A 361 21.53 24.08 -4.80
C PRO A 361 21.62 23.93 -3.27
N LEU A 362 20.72 23.17 -2.63
CA LEU A 362 20.84 22.85 -1.20
C LEU A 362 22.15 22.10 -0.90
N LEU A 363 22.43 21.03 -1.65
CA LEU A 363 23.63 20.23 -1.48
C LEU A 363 24.91 21.05 -1.73
N MET A 364 24.92 21.88 -2.78
CA MET A 364 26.05 22.74 -3.09
C MET A 364 26.26 23.84 -2.04
N ALA A 365 25.17 24.44 -1.52
CA ALA A 365 25.23 25.47 -0.50
C ALA A 365 25.72 24.88 0.83
N ASN A 366 24.98 23.95 1.43
CA ASN A 366 25.26 23.44 2.77
C ASN A 366 26.66 22.81 2.86
N TRP A 367 27.10 22.08 1.84
CA TRP A 367 28.44 21.47 1.84
C TRP A 367 29.48 22.27 1.06
N LYS A 368 29.18 23.53 0.71
CA LYS A 368 30.09 24.48 0.04
C LYS A 368 30.87 23.81 -1.10
N PHE A 369 30.19 23.12 -2.02
CA PHE A 369 30.83 22.37 -3.13
C PHE A 369 31.84 21.28 -2.71
N GLY A 370 31.73 20.76 -1.49
CA GLY A 370 32.56 19.67 -0.96
C GLY A 370 33.77 20.12 -0.17
N PHE A 371 33.91 21.41 0.18
CA PHE A 371 34.99 21.83 1.07
C PHE A 371 34.87 21.15 2.44
N PRO A 372 35.95 20.54 2.98
CA PRO A 372 35.87 19.59 4.10
C PRO A 372 35.79 20.28 5.47
N GLU A 373 34.79 21.15 5.69
CA GLU A 373 34.63 21.90 6.93
C GLU A 373 34.24 20.99 8.11
N THR A 374 33.22 20.16 7.93
CA THR A 374 32.77 19.19 8.94
C THR A 374 33.86 18.16 9.22
N ALA A 375 34.45 17.61 8.15
CA ALA A 375 35.54 16.64 8.26
C ALA A 375 36.76 17.23 8.99
N ASN A 376 37.06 18.52 8.79
CA ASN A 376 38.15 19.20 9.48
C ASN A 376 37.87 19.33 10.99
N TYR A 377 36.68 19.78 11.40
CA TYR A 377 36.35 19.84 12.84
C TYR A 377 36.37 18.47 13.51
N LEU A 378 35.89 17.43 12.82
CA LEU A 378 35.97 16.05 13.30
C LEU A 378 37.43 15.60 13.44
N HIS A 379 38.26 15.88 12.44
CA HIS A 379 39.69 15.56 12.48
C HIS A 379 40.40 16.27 13.64
N GLN A 380 40.15 17.56 13.83
CA GLN A 380 40.68 18.34 14.94
C GLN A 380 40.27 17.73 16.28
N SER A 381 38.98 17.44 16.46
CA SER A 381 38.46 16.79 17.68
C SER A 381 39.16 15.46 17.96
N ARG A 382 39.34 14.61 16.94
CA ARG A 382 40.05 13.32 17.09
C ARG A 382 41.52 13.49 17.45
N CYS A 383 42.21 14.45 16.84
CA CYS A 383 43.61 14.76 17.17
C CYS A 383 43.76 15.27 18.60
N ARG A 384 42.85 16.14 19.07
CA ARG A 384 42.85 16.64 20.45
C ARG A 384 42.52 15.56 21.46
N ALA A 385 41.54 14.70 21.18
CA ALA A 385 41.22 13.55 22.03
C ALA A 385 42.42 12.61 22.21
N LYS A 386 43.17 12.34 21.14
CA LYS A 386 44.42 11.56 21.20
C LYS A 386 45.50 12.23 22.04
N SER A 387 45.62 13.56 21.98
CA SER A 387 46.56 14.33 22.81
C SER A 387 46.17 14.24 24.28
N LEU A 388 44.89 14.49 24.58
CA LEU A 388 44.35 14.50 25.94
C LEU A 388 44.54 13.15 26.64
N HIS A 389 44.37 12.04 25.89
CA HIS A 389 44.62 10.70 26.41
C HIS A 389 46.09 10.46 26.79
N LYS A 390 47.05 11.09 26.09
CA LYS A 390 48.48 10.99 26.42
C LYS A 390 48.88 11.91 27.57
N ARG A 391 48.29 13.09 27.65
CA ARG A 391 48.58 14.09 28.68
C ARG A 391 47.32 14.88 29.01
N PHE A 392 46.74 14.61 30.17
CA PHE A 392 45.57 15.37 30.60
C PHE A 392 45.96 16.82 30.91
N SER A 393 45.38 17.76 30.16
CA SER A 393 45.57 19.20 30.32
C SER A 393 44.22 19.89 30.13
N SER A 394 43.86 20.78 31.06
CA SER A 394 42.61 21.54 30.98
C SER A 394 42.51 22.32 29.67
N LYS A 395 43.64 22.81 29.14
CA LYS A 395 43.67 23.48 27.83
C LYS A 395 43.28 22.54 26.69
N GLU A 396 43.82 21.33 26.66
CA GLU A 396 43.51 20.36 25.60
C GLU A 396 42.05 19.89 25.67
N LEU A 397 41.48 19.82 26.88
CA LEU A 397 40.06 19.53 27.07
C LEU A 397 39.19 20.67 26.50
N LEU A 398 39.50 21.93 26.78
CA LEU A 398 38.75 23.07 26.24
C LEU A 398 38.85 23.14 24.71
N GLU A 399 40.03 22.91 24.13
CA GLU A 399 40.23 22.84 22.67
C GLU A 399 39.44 21.67 22.05
N LEU A 400 39.37 20.52 22.72
CA LEU A 400 38.55 19.38 22.30
C LEU A 400 37.06 19.74 22.31
N LEU A 401 36.57 20.36 23.39
CA LEU A 401 35.17 20.74 23.53
C LEU A 401 34.77 21.79 22.49
N ALA A 402 35.63 22.76 22.19
CA ALA A 402 35.38 23.75 21.15
C ALA A 402 35.32 23.11 19.75
N ALA A 403 36.29 22.25 19.41
CA ALA A 403 36.31 21.53 18.13
C ALA A 403 35.10 20.59 17.97
N TRP A 404 34.72 19.89 19.04
CA TRP A 404 33.58 19.00 19.04
C TRP A 404 32.25 19.77 18.91
N SER A 405 32.11 20.88 19.64
CA SER A 405 30.92 21.74 19.58
C SER A 405 30.75 22.34 18.18
N ASN A 406 31.83 22.80 17.53
CA ASN A 406 31.79 23.24 16.14
C ASN A 406 31.39 22.11 15.18
N CYS A 407 31.93 20.90 15.36
CA CYS A 407 31.57 19.75 14.54
C CYS A 407 30.07 19.40 14.68
N CYS A 408 29.59 19.23 15.91
CA CYS A 408 28.20 18.87 16.17
C CYS A 408 27.23 20.00 15.79
N GLY A 409 27.62 21.26 16.04
CA GLY A 409 26.87 22.43 15.60
C GLY A 409 26.69 22.44 14.10
N LEU A 410 27.75 22.20 13.32
CA LEU A 410 27.68 22.17 11.86
C LEU A 410 26.79 21.06 11.32
N LEU A 411 26.87 19.87 11.92
CA LEU A 411 26.00 18.76 11.57
C LEU A 411 24.52 19.06 11.83
N LEU A 412 24.22 19.61 13.00
CA LEU A 412 22.86 19.97 13.37
C LEU A 412 22.33 21.13 12.52
N HIS A 413 23.17 22.12 12.21
CA HIS A 413 22.83 23.25 11.36
C HIS A 413 22.47 22.78 9.94
N HIS A 414 23.37 22.00 9.29
CA HIS A 414 23.09 21.45 7.96
C HIS A 414 21.90 20.48 7.96
N GLY A 415 21.76 19.67 9.01
CA GLY A 415 20.63 18.76 9.19
C GLY A 415 19.30 19.49 9.33
N ALA A 416 19.23 20.52 10.16
CA ALA A 416 18.05 21.34 10.35
C ALA A 416 17.67 22.08 9.06
N ALA A 417 18.63 22.74 8.41
CA ALA A 417 18.39 23.42 7.14
C ALA A 417 17.87 22.45 6.07
N SER A 418 18.49 21.28 5.94
CA SER A 418 18.08 20.28 4.96
C SER A 418 16.68 19.72 5.24
N LEU A 419 16.33 19.51 6.51
CA LEU A 419 15.01 19.02 6.92
C LEU A 419 13.89 20.03 6.58
N VAL A 420 14.15 21.32 6.75
CA VAL A 420 13.19 22.37 6.33
C VAL A 420 12.97 22.33 4.82
N ILE A 421 14.05 22.29 4.04
CA ILE A 421 13.99 22.34 2.59
C ILE A 421 13.34 21.09 2.00
N THR A 422 13.64 19.90 2.52
CA THR A 422 12.98 18.65 2.07
C THR A 422 11.50 18.63 2.48
N GLY A 423 11.15 19.15 3.66
CA GLY A 423 9.77 19.29 4.11
C GLY A 423 8.93 20.19 3.20
N LEU A 424 9.47 21.35 2.82
CA LEU A 424 8.85 22.27 1.86
C LEU A 424 8.70 21.62 0.48
N ALA A 425 9.77 20.98 -0.04
CA ALA A 425 9.77 20.34 -1.35
C ALA A 425 8.72 19.21 -1.46
N ALA A 426 8.57 18.40 -0.41
CA ALA A 426 7.55 17.34 -0.35
C ALA A 426 6.12 17.87 -0.11
N GLY A 427 5.97 19.16 0.23
CA GLY A 427 4.70 19.74 0.62
C GLY A 427 4.16 19.20 1.95
N LEU A 428 5.05 18.86 2.89
CA LEU A 428 4.67 18.47 4.25
C LEU A 428 4.15 19.68 5.05
N TYR A 429 4.77 20.84 4.85
CA TYR A 429 4.30 22.13 5.35
C TYR A 429 4.57 23.23 4.32
N PRO A 430 3.80 24.33 4.30
CA PRO A 430 4.01 25.46 3.40
C PRO A 430 5.14 26.39 3.89
N LEU A 431 5.68 27.23 3.00
CA LEU A 431 6.55 28.34 3.41
C LEU A 431 5.68 29.50 3.91
N THR A 432 5.52 29.60 5.23
CA THR A 432 4.78 30.70 5.85
C THR A 432 5.70 31.84 6.29
N ARG A 433 5.11 32.97 6.70
CA ARG A 433 5.87 34.12 7.22
C ARG A 433 6.67 33.74 8.46
N GLU A 434 6.12 32.89 9.33
CA GLU A 434 6.75 32.43 10.56
C GLU A 434 8.03 31.65 10.22
N ILE A 435 7.93 30.65 9.33
CA ILE A 435 9.09 29.87 8.86
C ILE A 435 10.11 30.79 8.17
N GLN A 436 9.65 31.69 7.29
CA GLN A 436 10.53 32.61 6.58
C GLN A 436 11.26 33.56 7.54
N SER A 437 10.58 34.08 8.56
CA SER A 437 11.16 35.00 9.56
C SER A 437 12.30 34.36 10.35
N CYS A 438 12.22 33.05 10.62
CA CYS A 438 13.31 32.29 11.26
C CYS A 438 14.51 32.10 10.33
N ILE A 439 14.30 31.96 9.01
CA ILE A 439 15.36 31.64 8.05
C ILE A 439 16.10 32.90 7.55
N MET A 440 15.41 34.03 7.41
CA MET A 440 15.99 35.24 6.83
C MET A 440 17.24 35.75 7.60
N PRO A 441 17.23 35.85 8.94
CA PRO A 441 18.43 36.26 9.68
C PRO A 441 19.64 35.36 9.39
N LEU A 442 19.44 34.04 9.27
CA LEU A 442 20.51 33.09 8.96
C LEU A 442 21.10 33.33 7.56
N ILE A 443 20.24 33.57 6.55
CA ILE A 443 20.73 33.93 5.20
C ILE A 443 21.53 35.23 5.23
N LEU A 444 21.09 36.22 6.01
CA LEU A 444 21.80 37.49 6.17
C LEU A 444 23.15 37.32 6.88
N GLN A 445 23.27 36.43 7.87
CA GLN A 445 24.58 36.10 8.49
C GLN A 445 25.58 35.68 7.40
N HIS A 446 25.14 34.81 6.48
CA HIS A 446 25.98 34.38 5.37
C HIS A 446 26.30 35.47 4.33
N TRP A 447 25.54 36.55 4.23
CA TRP A 447 25.94 37.71 3.40
C TRP A 447 27.20 38.39 3.95
N LEU A 448 27.36 38.35 5.28
CA LEU A 448 28.44 39.02 5.97
C LEU A 448 29.70 38.14 6.08
N CYS A 449 29.66 36.87 5.68
CA CYS A 449 30.76 35.92 5.89
C CYS A 449 32.12 36.39 5.33
N LEU A 450 32.12 37.18 4.24
CA LEU A 450 33.35 37.72 3.66
C LEU A 450 33.93 38.90 4.45
N LEU A 451 33.11 39.61 5.23
CA LEU A 451 33.56 40.75 6.03
C LEU A 451 34.60 40.32 7.08
N ARG A 452 34.58 39.05 7.52
CA ARG A 452 35.58 38.50 8.45
C ARG A 452 37.02 38.60 7.93
N TYR A 453 37.21 38.63 6.61
CA TYR A 453 38.54 38.77 5.99
C TYR A 453 39.05 40.20 5.96
N VAL A 454 38.16 41.20 6.14
CA VAL A 454 38.50 42.62 6.08
C VAL A 454 38.45 43.24 7.47
N HIS A 455 37.34 43.05 8.19
CA HIS A 455 37.07 43.64 9.50
C HIS A 455 36.40 42.64 10.46
N VAL A 456 37.21 41.77 11.07
CA VAL A 456 36.73 40.72 12.00
C VAL A 456 35.86 41.26 13.14
N ARG A 457 36.16 42.44 13.69
CA ARG A 457 35.38 43.03 14.80
C ARG A 457 33.99 43.46 14.36
N ILE A 458 33.89 44.10 13.20
CA ILE A 458 32.61 44.54 12.64
C ILE A 458 31.79 43.31 12.26
N TYR A 459 32.42 42.32 11.62
CA TYR A 459 31.81 41.03 11.32
C TYR A 459 31.20 40.39 12.57
N SER A 460 32.00 40.16 13.63
CA SER A 460 31.51 39.55 14.88
C SER A 460 30.38 40.34 15.54
N PHE A 461 30.45 41.68 15.51
CA PHE A 461 29.39 42.52 16.07
C PHE A 461 28.07 42.37 15.30
N LEU A 462 28.11 42.40 13.96
CA LEU A 462 26.92 42.23 13.13
C LEU A 462 26.34 40.81 13.23
N GLU A 463 27.20 39.79 13.28
CA GLU A 463 26.79 38.40 13.50
C GLU A 463 26.02 38.24 14.82
N LEU A 464 26.49 38.83 15.92
CA LEU A 464 25.80 38.78 17.21
C LEU A 464 24.43 39.49 17.18
N ILE A 465 24.29 40.58 16.42
CA ILE A 465 22.99 41.25 16.23
C ILE A 465 22.03 40.34 15.47
N LEU A 466 22.50 39.74 14.37
CA LEU A 466 21.68 38.82 13.56
C LEU A 466 21.34 37.54 14.31
N GLU A 467 22.24 37.07 15.17
CA GLU A 467 22.01 35.92 16.05
C GLU A 467 20.87 36.19 17.04
N ALA A 468 20.89 37.35 17.71
CA ALA A 468 19.81 37.75 18.61
C ALA A 468 18.47 37.88 17.86
N ALA A 469 18.49 38.40 16.62
CA ALA A 469 17.32 38.50 15.77
C ALA A 469 16.80 37.11 15.31
N PHE A 470 17.70 36.19 14.99
CA PHE A 470 17.39 34.79 14.67
C PHE A 470 16.68 34.11 15.84
N GLU A 471 17.30 34.11 17.02
CA GLU A 471 16.74 33.46 18.20
C GLU A 471 15.37 34.05 18.57
N ALA A 472 15.24 35.38 18.57
CA ALA A 472 13.96 36.04 18.83
C ALA A 472 12.87 35.59 17.85
N SER A 473 13.19 35.54 16.54
CA SER A 473 12.24 35.09 15.50
C SER A 473 11.79 33.65 15.71
N VAL A 474 12.71 32.76 16.11
CA VAL A 474 12.37 31.36 16.40
C VAL A 474 11.51 31.24 17.65
N PHE A 475 11.85 31.94 18.74
CA PHE A 475 11.07 31.88 19.98
C PHE A 475 9.66 32.46 19.82
N GLU A 476 9.51 33.57 19.10
CA GLU A 476 8.21 34.15 18.79
C GLU A 476 7.36 33.22 17.93
N SER A 477 7.97 32.54 16.96
CA SER A 477 7.28 31.64 16.03
C SER A 477 7.09 30.23 16.56
N TYR A 478 7.76 29.83 17.65
CA TYR A 478 7.90 28.42 18.06
C TYR A 478 6.54 27.72 18.29
N ALA A 479 5.59 28.42 18.90
CA ALA A 479 4.24 27.90 19.13
C ALA A 479 3.46 27.71 17.81
N SER A 480 3.59 28.64 16.87
CA SER A 480 2.98 28.54 15.53
C SER A 480 3.59 27.41 14.71
N LEU A 481 4.91 27.18 14.84
CA LEU A 481 5.59 26.08 14.15
C LEU A 481 5.04 24.70 14.54
N TYR A 482 4.52 24.55 15.76
CA TYR A 482 3.87 23.32 16.23
C TYR A 482 2.59 22.97 15.44
N GLN A 483 1.91 23.98 14.88
CA GLN A 483 0.66 23.78 14.16
C GLN A 483 0.86 23.23 12.75
N PHE A 484 2.08 23.26 12.20
CA PHE A 484 2.37 22.76 10.86
C PHE A 484 2.74 21.28 10.85
N ASP A 485 3.87 20.92 11.47
CA ASP A 485 4.35 19.55 11.56
C ASP A 485 5.44 19.43 12.65
N PHE A 486 5.61 18.24 13.21
CA PHE A 486 6.69 18.00 14.19
C PHE A 486 8.10 18.28 13.62
N SER A 487 8.32 18.01 12.33
CA SER A 487 9.63 18.11 11.68
C SER A 487 10.13 19.54 11.57
N VAL A 488 9.25 20.53 11.34
CA VAL A 488 9.67 21.94 11.28
C VAL A 488 10.10 22.44 12.67
N ARG A 489 9.43 21.97 13.73
CA ARG A 489 9.82 22.27 15.12
C ARG A 489 11.14 21.59 15.48
N LEU A 490 11.34 20.34 15.06
CA LEU A 490 12.60 19.62 15.24
C LEU A 490 13.75 20.37 14.55
N ALA A 491 13.52 20.85 13.32
CA ALA A 491 14.50 21.66 12.61
C ALA A 491 14.81 22.99 13.32
N ALA A 492 13.80 23.74 13.74
CA ALA A 492 13.99 24.99 14.48
C ALA A 492 14.77 24.79 15.79
N SER A 493 14.44 23.73 16.54
CA SER A 493 15.13 23.38 17.79
C SER A 493 16.58 22.94 17.53
N GLY A 494 16.79 22.13 16.48
CA GLY A 494 18.12 21.71 16.04
C GLY A 494 18.98 22.89 15.60
N MET A 495 18.38 23.89 14.94
CA MET A 495 19.07 25.10 14.50
C MET A 495 19.48 25.99 15.68
N ILE A 496 18.58 26.27 16.63
CA ILE A 496 18.94 26.98 17.88
C ILE A 496 20.09 26.24 18.59
N PHE A 497 19.95 24.93 18.77
CA PHE A 497 20.96 24.16 19.49
C PHE A 497 22.31 24.15 18.76
N ALA A 498 22.31 24.10 17.44
CA ALA A 498 23.53 24.25 16.64
C ALA A 498 24.24 25.58 16.91
N HIS A 499 23.49 26.67 16.96
CA HIS A 499 24.02 28.01 17.20
C HIS A 499 24.54 28.19 18.63
N TRP A 500 23.86 27.62 19.62
CA TRP A 500 24.36 27.56 20.99
C TRP A 500 25.69 26.81 21.09
N LEU A 501 25.88 25.74 20.32
CA LEU A 501 27.16 25.04 20.25
C LEU A 501 28.26 25.91 19.63
N TYR A 502 27.96 26.71 18.60
CA TYR A 502 28.91 27.68 18.05
C TYR A 502 29.28 28.77 19.04
N MET A 503 28.30 29.34 19.74
CA MET A 503 28.55 30.33 20.78
C MET A 503 29.37 29.75 21.93
N ALA A 504 29.06 28.53 22.36
CA ALA A 504 29.84 27.82 23.38
C ALA A 504 31.30 27.62 22.91
N ALA A 505 31.51 27.18 21.66
CA ALA A 505 32.85 27.05 21.10
C ALA A 505 33.60 28.39 21.07
N ALA A 506 32.94 29.47 20.66
CA ALA A 506 33.52 30.82 20.63
C ALA A 506 33.88 31.34 22.03
N ILE A 507 33.03 31.11 23.03
CA ILE A 507 33.29 31.48 24.43
C ILE A 507 34.48 30.68 24.98
N LEU A 508 34.55 29.37 24.71
CA LEU A 508 35.69 28.54 25.08
C LEU A 508 36.99 29.08 24.47
N ASP A 509 36.96 29.45 23.19
CA ASP A 509 38.10 30.04 22.48
C ASP A 509 38.54 31.40 23.07
N LEU A 510 37.62 32.19 23.61
CA LEU A 510 37.92 33.47 24.27
C LEU A 510 38.54 33.28 25.66
N ILE A 511 38.08 32.29 26.43
CA ILE A 511 38.56 32.04 27.80
C ILE A 511 39.92 31.31 27.80
N MET A 512 40.22 30.55 26.74
CA MET A 512 41.50 29.85 26.64
C MET A 512 42.68 30.84 26.67
N PRO A 513 43.66 30.65 27.58
CA PRO A 513 44.86 31.48 27.60
C PRO A 513 45.54 31.36 26.24
N ARG A 514 45.71 32.49 25.55
CA ARG A 514 46.58 32.58 24.37
C ARG A 514 48.01 32.37 24.85
N GLY A 515 48.40 31.09 24.97
CA GLY A 515 49.79 30.74 25.14
C GLY A 515 50.61 31.40 24.03
N PRO A 516 51.93 31.60 24.22
CA PRO A 516 52.80 32.05 23.15
C PRO A 516 52.45 31.19 21.93
N ARG A 517 52.13 31.84 20.80
CA ARG A 517 51.85 31.13 19.55
C ARG A 517 53.12 30.35 19.25
N VAL A 518 53.17 29.10 19.70
CA VAL A 518 54.19 28.17 19.27
C VAL A 518 53.96 28.13 17.78
N LYS A 519 54.87 28.77 17.03
CA LYS A 519 55.03 28.46 15.62
C LYS A 519 55.36 26.98 15.64
N VAL A 520 54.33 26.15 15.53
CA VAL A 520 54.56 24.74 15.36
C VAL A 520 55.19 24.69 13.98
N ASP A 521 56.53 24.65 13.95
CA ASP A 521 57.27 24.10 12.82
C ASP A 521 56.88 22.63 12.76
N VAL A 522 55.64 22.38 12.35
CA VAL A 522 55.26 21.10 11.82
C VAL A 522 56.20 20.98 10.63
N LYS A 523 57.16 20.04 10.68
CA LYS A 523 57.67 19.46 9.44
C LYS A 523 56.43 18.90 8.75
N GLU A 524 55.78 19.75 7.96
CA GLU A 524 54.58 19.39 7.24
C GLU A 524 54.96 18.16 6.41
N PRO A 525 54.24 17.02 6.55
CA PRO A 525 54.28 16.06 5.46
C PRO A 525 53.88 16.85 4.21
N PRO A 526 54.61 16.74 3.09
CA PRO A 526 54.48 17.62 1.92
C PRO A 526 53.08 17.75 1.29
N ASP A 527 52.04 17.09 1.81
CA ASP A 527 50.78 16.85 1.12
C ASP A 527 49.50 17.17 1.91
N VAL A 528 49.54 17.92 3.04
CA VAL A 528 48.30 18.25 3.78
C VAL A 528 48.16 19.75 4.05
N ILE A 529 47.50 20.43 3.12
CA ILE A 529 47.12 21.84 3.23
C ILE A 529 46.04 21.99 4.31
N ARG A 530 46.33 22.75 5.37
CA ARG A 530 45.32 23.29 6.29
C ARG A 530 44.71 24.55 5.67
N VAL A 531 43.42 24.49 5.34
CA VAL A 531 42.58 25.62 4.90
C VAL A 531 41.97 26.30 6.12
#